data_AF-A0A6I6FKH2-F1
#
_entry.id   AF-A0A6I6FKH2-F1
#
_cell.length_a   1.000
_cell.length_b   1.000
_cell.length_c   1.000
_cell.angle_alpha   90.00
_cell.angle_beta   90.00
_cell.angle_gamma   90.00
#
_symmetry.space_group_name_H-M   'P 1'
#
loop_
_entity.id
_entity.type
_entity.pdbx_description
1 polymer ?
#
loop_
_entity_poly.entity_id
_entity_poly.type
_entity_poly.pdbx_seq_one_letter_code
_entity_poly.pdbx_strand_id
1 'polypeptide(L)'
;MSASPADPMDGFDTTIHAPNRLRICALLDTAEEAEFATLQRELGVSASVLSKHVTVLVDAGYVEQRKAVRDTRQRVWLRLTRPGRDAYHAHLAALRAIVGPQGTP
;
A
#
# COMPACT_ATOMS: atom_id res chain seq x y z
N MET A 1 -33.25 -11.66 4.17
CA MET A 1 -32.12 -11.25 5.03
C MET A 1 -31.47 -10.05 4.36
N SER A 2 -31.85 -8.85 4.77
CA SER A 2 -31.27 -7.62 4.22
C SER A 2 -29.81 -7.55 4.67
N ALA A 3 -28.87 -7.60 3.72
CA ALA A 3 -27.54 -7.10 3.99
C ALA A 3 -27.71 -5.61 4.28
N SER A 4 -27.49 -5.18 5.54
CA SER A 4 -27.24 -3.78 5.82
C SER A 4 -26.17 -3.31 4.83
N PRO A 5 -26.33 -2.17 4.14
CA PRO A 5 -25.24 -1.65 3.32
C PRO A 5 -24.03 -1.55 4.25
N ALA A 6 -22.97 -2.30 3.91
CA ALA A 6 -21.71 -2.21 4.64
C ALA A 6 -21.37 -0.72 4.77
N ASP A 7 -21.05 -0.28 5.99
CA ASP A 7 -20.69 1.13 6.19
C ASP A 7 -19.52 1.41 5.22
N PRO A 8 -19.58 2.44 4.35
CA PRO A 8 -18.47 2.76 3.46
C PRO A 8 -17.16 3.01 4.21
N MET A 9 -17.23 3.25 5.53
CA MET A 9 -16.09 3.35 6.42
C MET A 9 -15.53 2.01 6.90
N ASP A 10 -16.29 0.92 6.80
CA ASP A 10 -15.79 -0.44 7.06
C ASP A 10 -14.72 -0.79 6.02
N GLY A 11 -13.47 -0.91 6.49
CA GLY A 11 -12.30 -1.14 5.63
C GLY A 11 -11.61 0.13 5.13
N PHE A 12 -12.13 1.33 5.42
CA PHE A 12 -11.41 2.56 5.11
C PHE A 12 -10.21 2.74 6.05
N ASP A 13 -9.03 2.46 5.50
CA ASP A 13 -7.78 2.60 6.24
C ASP A 13 -7.13 3.99 6.08
N THR A 14 -7.10 4.77 7.16
CA THR A 14 -6.47 6.11 7.22
C THR A 14 -4.94 6.06 7.12
N THR A 15 -4.33 4.94 7.52
CA THR A 15 -2.92 4.67 7.26
C THR A 15 -2.72 4.55 5.76
N ILE A 16 -3.54 3.82 5.02
CA ILE A 16 -3.32 3.66 3.57
C ILE A 16 -3.73 4.93 2.78
N HIS A 17 -4.70 5.71 3.27
CA HIS A 17 -5.29 6.85 2.55
C HIS A 17 -4.32 7.98 2.14
N ALA A 18 -3.10 8.05 2.68
CA ALA A 18 -2.13 9.04 2.20
C ALA A 18 -1.62 8.69 0.78
N PRO A 19 -1.48 9.67 -0.13
CA PRO A 19 -1.20 9.41 -1.55
C PRO A 19 0.00 8.50 -1.80
N ASN A 20 1.14 8.76 -1.13
CA ASN A 20 2.34 7.96 -1.31
C ASN A 20 2.20 6.55 -0.72
N ARG A 21 1.50 6.39 0.41
CA ARG A 21 1.32 5.06 1.03
C ARG A 21 0.39 4.20 0.19
N LEU A 22 -0.70 4.77 -0.33
CA LEU A 22 -1.56 4.12 -1.31
C LEU A 22 -0.78 3.67 -2.56
N ARG A 23 0.06 4.56 -3.12
CA ARG A 23 0.90 4.24 -4.29
C ARG A 23 1.93 3.15 -3.99
N ILE A 24 2.55 3.16 -2.81
CA ILE A 24 3.47 2.09 -2.37
C ILE A 24 2.74 0.75 -2.29
N CYS A 25 1.57 0.70 -1.64
CA CYS A 25 0.75 -0.50 -1.56
C CYS A 25 0.36 -1.00 -2.96
N ALA A 26 -0.06 -0.12 -3.87
CA ALA A 26 -0.42 -0.48 -5.24
C ALA A 26 0.75 -1.11 -6.02
N LEU A 27 1.95 -0.54 -5.90
CA LEU A 27 3.15 -1.06 -6.57
C LEU A 27 3.57 -2.41 -6.00
N LEU A 28 3.48 -2.60 -4.69
CA LEU A 28 3.81 -3.86 -4.01
C LEU A 28 2.71 -4.93 -4.15
N ASP A 29 1.48 -4.52 -4.44
CA ASP A 29 0.40 -5.46 -4.70
C ASP A 29 0.61 -6.16 -6.05
N THR A 30 1.09 -5.41 -7.06
CA THR A 30 1.38 -5.91 -8.40
C THR A 30 2.73 -6.63 -8.53
N ALA A 31 3.78 -6.13 -7.88
CA ALA A 31 5.09 -6.77 -7.82
C ALA A 31 5.26 -7.38 -6.42
N GLU A 32 5.12 -8.70 -6.28
CA GLU A 32 5.16 -9.44 -5.00
C GLU A 32 6.18 -8.91 -3.98
N GLU A 33 7.36 -8.50 -4.46
CA GLU A 33 8.32 -7.64 -3.76
C GLU A 33 8.92 -6.59 -4.72
N ALA A 34 9.37 -5.46 -4.19
CA ALA A 34 10.08 -4.42 -4.96
C ALA A 34 11.26 -3.83 -4.20
N GLU A 35 12.30 -3.41 -4.93
CA GLU A 35 13.42 -2.69 -4.34
C GLU A 35 13.02 -1.27 -3.92
N PHE A 36 13.55 -0.81 -2.78
CA PHE A 36 13.35 0.56 -2.29
C PHE A 36 13.72 1.61 -3.35
N ALA A 37 14.83 1.40 -4.07
CA ALA A 37 15.27 2.30 -5.13
C ALA A 37 14.31 2.31 -6.34
N THR A 38 13.66 1.19 -6.63
CA THR A 38 12.61 1.12 -7.67
C THR A 38 11.40 1.92 -7.25
N LEU A 39 10.89 1.70 -6.03
CA LEU A 39 9.78 2.50 -5.50
C LEU A 39 10.10 4.00 -5.48
N GLN A 40 11.33 4.38 -5.09
CA GLN A 40 11.74 5.78 -5.11
C GLN A 40 11.60 6.40 -6.50
N ARG A 41 12.04 5.69 -7.53
CA ARG A 41 12.00 6.11 -8.93
C ARG A 41 10.56 6.17 -9.47
N GLU A 42 9.75 5.15 -9.22
CA GLU A 42 8.34 5.10 -9.67
C GLU A 42 7.47 6.16 -8.97
N LEU A 43 7.72 6.42 -7.68
CA LEU A 43 6.99 7.45 -6.95
C LEU A 43 7.48 8.87 -7.26
N GLY A 44 8.72 9.04 -7.74
CA GLY A 44 9.33 10.34 -8.01
C GLY A 44 9.64 11.14 -6.74
N VAL A 45 9.93 10.46 -5.63
CA VAL A 45 10.16 11.08 -4.31
C VAL A 45 11.59 10.90 -3.83
N SER A 46 12.02 11.68 -2.84
CA SER A 46 13.32 11.47 -2.21
C SER A 46 13.32 10.23 -1.32
N ALA A 47 14.51 9.65 -1.08
CA ALA A 47 14.66 8.51 -0.18
C ALA A 47 14.18 8.80 1.25
N SER A 48 14.34 10.04 1.73
CA SER A 48 13.83 10.47 3.05
C SER A 48 12.30 10.45 3.11
N VAL A 49 11.63 10.91 2.06
CA VAL A 49 10.16 10.89 1.97
C VAL A 49 9.65 9.45 1.88
N LEU A 50 10.24 8.63 1.02
CA LEU A 50 9.86 7.22 0.90
C LEU A 50 10.06 6.48 2.24
N SER A 51 11.21 6.68 2.89
CA SER A 51 11.53 6.03 4.17
C SER A 51 10.47 6.34 5.23
N LYS A 52 10.06 7.61 5.38
CA LYS A 52 9.00 8.00 6.33
C LYS A 52 7.68 7.25 6.07
N HIS A 53 7.27 7.15 4.81
CA HIS A 53 6.04 6.43 4.46
C HIS A 53 6.16 4.93 4.69
N VAL A 54 7.30 4.34 4.34
CA VAL A 54 7.56 2.91 4.55
C VAL A 54 7.61 2.59 6.05
N THR A 55 8.25 3.41 6.88
CA THR A 55 8.25 3.23 8.34
C THR A 55 6.83 3.17 8.89
N VAL A 56 5.96 4.11 8.51
CA VAL A 56 4.55 4.08 8.94
C VAL A 56 3.83 2.78 8.52
N LEU A 57 4.09 2.29 7.30
CA LEU A 57 3.49 1.03 6.82
C LEU A 57 4.07 -0.20 7.51
N VAL A 58 5.35 -0.16 7.91
CA VAL A 58 6.01 -1.23 8.68
C VAL A 58 5.50 -1.25 10.11
N ASP A 59 5.36 -0.10 10.75
CA ASP A 59 4.85 0.04 12.11
C ASP A 59 3.38 -0.41 12.20
N ALA A 60 2.60 -0.20 11.13
CA ALA A 60 1.25 -0.74 10.98
C ALA A 60 1.21 -2.25 10.64
N GLY A 61 2.36 -2.88 10.38
CA GLY A 61 2.46 -4.29 10.00
C GLY A 61 2.03 -4.61 8.56
N TYR A 62 1.88 -3.59 7.70
CA TYR A 62 1.40 -3.76 6.32
C TYR A 62 2.51 -4.03 5.32
N VAL A 63 3.70 -3.52 5.59
CA VAL A 63 4.88 -3.75 4.77
C VAL A 63 5.96 -4.38 5.64
N GLU A 64 6.74 -5.29 5.07
CA GLU A 64 8.00 -5.72 5.67
C GLU A 64 9.18 -5.29 4.81
N GLN A 65 10.32 -5.06 5.46
CA GLN A 65 11.58 -4.78 4.78
C GLN A 65 12.55 -5.93 4.98
N ARG A 66 13.20 -6.35 3.89
CA ARG A 66 14.30 -7.33 3.93
C ARG A 66 15.55 -6.73 3.30
N LYS A 67 16.67 -6.86 4.01
CA LYS A 67 18.00 -6.55 3.45
C LYS A 67 18.51 -7.79 2.72
N ALA A 68 18.90 -7.63 1.46
CA ALA A 68 19.49 -8.68 0.65
C ALA A 68 20.81 -8.19 0.05
N VAL A 69 21.84 -9.04 0.05
CA VAL A 69 23.08 -8.77 -0.66
C VAL A 69 22.94 -9.36 -2.06
N ARG A 70 23.04 -8.50 -3.08
CA ARG A 70 23.05 -8.91 -4.49
C ARG A 70 24.17 -8.15 -5.19
N ASP A 71 25.05 -8.89 -5.88
CA ASP A 71 26.19 -8.31 -6.61
C ASP A 71 27.07 -7.39 -5.74
N THR A 72 27.41 -7.82 -4.52
CA THR A 72 28.26 -7.08 -3.56
C THR A 72 27.62 -5.79 -3.02
N ARG A 73 26.40 -5.43 -3.43
CA ARG A 73 25.65 -4.27 -2.92
C ARG A 73 24.48 -4.71 -2.04
N GLN A 74 24.34 -4.04 -0.90
CA GLN A 74 23.19 -4.23 -0.03
C GLN A 74 21.97 -3.52 -0.62
N ARG A 75 20.90 -4.27 -0.87
CA ARG A 75 19.61 -3.77 -1.35
C ARG A 75 18.54 -3.97 -0.29
N VAL A 76 17.61 -3.03 -0.24
CA VAL A 76 16.41 -3.10 0.61
C VAL A 76 15.24 -3.48 -0.27
N TRP A 77 14.62 -4.60 0.05
CA TRP A 77 13.42 -5.11 -0.58
C TRP A 77 12.23 -4.87 0.33
N LEU A 78 11.12 -4.49 -0.28
CA LEU A 78 9.86 -4.21 0.39
C LEU A 78 8.83 -5.18 -0.18
N ARG A 79 7.98 -5.75 0.67
CA ARG A 79 6.78 -6.47 0.24
C ARG A 79 5.61 -6.15 1.13
N LEU A 80 4.40 -6.28 0.58
CA LEU A 80 3.20 -6.31 1.42
C LEU A 80 3.18 -7.60 2.24
N THR A 81 2.83 -7.46 3.51
CA THR A 81 2.44 -8.58 4.35
C THR A 81 1.02 -9.04 3.97
N ARG A 82 0.59 -10.19 4.50
CA ARG A 82 -0.80 -10.62 4.31
C ARG A 82 -1.81 -9.60 4.88
N PRO A 83 -1.67 -9.13 6.14
CA PRO A 83 -2.52 -8.05 6.65
C PRO A 83 -2.47 -6.77 5.80
N GLY A 84 -1.30 -6.42 5.24
CA GLY A 84 -1.16 -5.24 4.38
C GLY A 84 -1.92 -5.37 3.05
N ARG A 85 -1.93 -6.56 2.43
CA ARG A 85 -2.76 -6.82 1.23
C ARG A 85 -4.24 -6.74 1.56
N ASP A 86 -4.66 -7.39 2.64
CA ASP A 86 -6.06 -7.40 3.08
C ASP A 86 -6.54 -5.96 3.37
N ALA A 87 -5.74 -5.16 4.09
CA ALA A 87 -6.04 -3.76 4.38
C ALA A 87 -6.08 -2.89 3.11
N TYR A 88 -5.15 -3.09 2.17
CA TYR A 88 -5.14 -2.36 0.91
C TYR A 88 -6.39 -2.66 0.06
N HIS A 89 -6.76 -3.94 -0.07
CA HIS A 89 -7.95 -4.33 -0.84
C HIS A 89 -9.25 -3.87 -0.16
N ALA A 90 -9.33 -3.96 1.17
CA ALA A 90 -10.45 -3.41 1.93
C ALA A 90 -10.57 -1.89 1.74
N HIS A 91 -9.44 -1.16 1.77
CA HIS A 91 -9.44 0.27 1.52
C HIS A 91 -9.90 0.63 0.10
N LEU A 92 -9.48 -0.13 -0.91
CA LEU A 92 -9.99 0.06 -2.28
C LEU A 92 -11.49 -0.21 -2.38
N ALA A 93 -12.01 -1.22 -1.68
CA ALA A 93 -13.44 -1.52 -1.64
C ALA A 93 -14.22 -0.37 -0.97
N ALA A 94 -13.73 0.14 0.16
CA ALA A 94 -14.29 1.30 0.85
C ALA A 94 -14.30 2.55 -0.05
N LEU A 95 -13.19 2.86 -0.72
CA LEU A 95 -13.13 3.98 -1.68
C LEU A 95 -14.15 3.83 -2.82
N ARG A 96 -14.34 2.62 -3.36
CA ARG A 96 -15.36 2.35 -4.38
C ARG A 96 -16.78 2.53 -3.84
N ALA A 97 -17.04 2.12 -2.60
CA ALA A 97 -18.33 2.31 -1.95
C ALA A 97 -18.64 3.80 -1.73
N ILE A 98 -17.65 4.59 -1.31
CA ILE A 98 -17.77 6.04 -1.11
C ILE A 98 -18.07 6.77 -2.42
N VAL A 99 -17.37 6.42 -3.51
CA VAL A 99 -17.60 7.03 -4.84
C VAL A 99 -18.95 6.60 -5.42
N GLY A 100 -19.48 5.45 -4.99
CA GLY A 100 -20.71 4.86 -5.49
C GLY A 100 -20.55 4.21 -6.88
N PRO A 101 -21.59 3.54 -7.40
CA PRO A 101 -21.59 3.09 -8.78
C PRO A 101 -21.40 4.29 -9.70
N GLN A 102 -20.31 4.30 -10.46
CA GLN A 102 -20.10 5.21 -11.56
C GLN A 102 -21.21 4.91 -12.58
N GLY A 103 -22.32 5.65 -12.54
CA GLY A 103 -23.31 5.62 -13.59
C GLY A 103 -22.60 5.93 -14.90
N THR A 104 -22.41 4.92 -15.75
CA THR A 104 -21.89 5.15 -17.10
C THR A 104 -23.06 5.72 -17.91
N PRO A 105 -22.97 6.91 -18.50
CA PRO A 105 -23.95 7.38 -19.48
C PRO A 105 -23.96 6.49 -20.74
#